data_AF-A0A373Q1A2-F1
#
_entry.id   AF-A0A373Q1A2-F1
#
_cell.length_a   1.000
_cell.length_b   1.000
_cell.length_c   1.000
_cell.angle_alpha   90.00
_cell.angle_beta   90.00
_cell.angle_gamma   90.00
#
_symmetry.space_group_name_H-M   'P 1'
#
loop_
_entity.id
_entity.type
_entity.pdbx_description
1 polymer ?
#
loop_
_entity_poly.entity_id
_entity_poly.type
_entity_poly.pdbx_seq_one_letter_code
_entity_poly.pdbx_strand_id
1 'polypeptide(L)'
;MDKNTKITLAELIKRKEQVLEAKKSPKKARIYVKSLDGEIIIKAPTKSLATEAAEMENDGDAHLVYECVAEPDLHSKELQDAYGCTYPEEIVEKLFDAGEITPIAMECMKLAGYVNSVKLVEEVKN
;
A
#
# COMPACT_ATOMS: atom_id res chain seq x y z
N MET A 1 -21.09 11.37 -14.06
CA MET A 1 -21.82 10.21 -14.63
C MET A 1 -21.54 9.01 -13.74
N ASP A 2 -22.36 8.80 -12.71
CA ASP A 2 -22.27 7.63 -11.84
C ASP A 2 -22.76 6.39 -12.59
N LYS A 3 -21.84 5.67 -13.23
CA LYS A 3 -22.15 4.36 -13.83
C LYS A 3 -22.10 3.29 -12.75
N ASN A 4 -23.13 3.23 -11.90
CA ASN A 4 -23.43 2.02 -11.12
C ASN A 4 -23.94 0.91 -12.06
N THR A 5 -23.01 0.33 -12.83
CA THR A 5 -23.32 -0.78 -13.73
C THR A 5 -23.40 -2.05 -12.91
N LYS A 6 -24.59 -2.67 -12.84
CA LYS A 6 -24.74 -3.99 -12.21
C LYS A 6 -23.87 -5.01 -12.98
N ILE A 7 -22.93 -5.65 -12.29
CA ILE A 7 -22.06 -6.66 -12.87
C ILE A 7 -22.84 -7.99 -12.97
N THR A 8 -22.84 -8.61 -14.14
CA THR A 8 -23.49 -9.91 -14.38
C THR A 8 -22.47 -11.05 -14.49
N LEU A 9 -22.93 -12.30 -14.39
CA LEU A 9 -22.08 -13.48 -14.58
C LEU A 9 -21.38 -13.49 -15.95
N ALA A 10 -22.11 -13.21 -17.02
CA ALA A 10 -21.55 -13.16 -18.37
C ALA A 10 -20.45 -12.10 -18.49
N GLU A 11 -20.63 -10.94 -17.85
CA GLU A 11 -19.64 -9.87 -17.86
C GLU A 11 -18.38 -10.23 -17.07
N LEU A 12 -18.51 -10.92 -15.93
CA LEU A 12 -17.36 -11.43 -15.16
C LEU A 12 -16.54 -12.45 -15.95
N ILE A 13 -17.22 -13.38 -16.63
CA ILE A 13 -16.56 -14.38 -17.46
C ILE A 13 -15.81 -13.70 -18.61
N LYS A 14 -16.42 -12.72 -19.27
CA LYS A 14 -15.79 -11.94 -20.35
C LYS A 14 -14.56 -11.18 -19.87
N ARG A 15 -14.57 -10.68 -18.63
CA ARG A 15 -13.45 -9.92 -18.03
C ARG A 15 -12.43 -10.79 -17.30
N LYS A 16 -12.56 -12.13 -17.30
CA LYS A 16 -11.71 -13.05 -16.54
C LYS A 16 -10.22 -12.75 -16.69
N GLU A 17 -9.74 -12.66 -17.93
CA GLU A 17 -8.31 -12.43 -18.21
C GLU A 17 -7.86 -11.06 -17.69
N GLN A 18 -8.64 -10.01 -17.93
CA GLN A 18 -8.37 -8.67 -17.42
C GLN A 18 -8.28 -8.64 -15.89
N VAL A 19 -9.20 -9.32 -15.19
CA VAL A 19 -9.22 -9.39 -13.73
C VAL A 19 -8.03 -10.16 -13.19
N LEU A 20 -7.66 -11.27 -13.83
CA LEU A 20 -6.50 -12.06 -13.43
C LEU A 20 -5.20 -11.30 -13.67
N GLU A 21 -5.04 -10.65 -14.83
CA GLU A 21 -3.86 -9.87 -15.18
C GLU A 21 -3.67 -8.69 -14.23
N ALA A 22 -4.74 -7.96 -13.92
CA ALA A 22 -4.71 -6.85 -12.96
C ALA A 22 -4.30 -7.26 -11.54
N LYS A 23 -4.36 -8.57 -11.21
CA LYS A 23 -3.92 -9.13 -9.93
C LYS A 23 -2.49 -9.68 -9.95
N LYS A 24 -1.83 -9.77 -11.12
CA LYS A 24 -0.47 -10.32 -11.23
C LYS A 24 0.62 -9.37 -10.74
N SER A 25 0.46 -8.07 -11.01
CA SER A 25 1.44 -7.06 -10.62
C SER A 25 0.93 -6.22 -9.45
N PRO A 26 1.78 -5.93 -8.44
CA PRO A 26 1.41 -5.01 -7.38
C PRO A 26 1.20 -3.61 -7.98
N LYS A 27 0.07 -2.98 -7.62
CA LYS A 27 -0.20 -1.60 -8.02
C LYS A 27 0.85 -0.70 -7.38
N LYS A 28 1.29 0.33 -8.11
CA LYS A 28 2.20 1.36 -7.59
C LYS A 28 1.54 2.72 -7.67
N ALA A 29 1.96 3.63 -6.78
CA ALA A 29 1.58 5.03 -6.85
C ALA A 29 2.75 5.91 -6.40
N ARG A 30 2.73 7.16 -6.86
CA ARG A 30 3.63 8.19 -6.39
C ARG A 30 2.91 9.05 -5.35
N ILE A 31 3.55 9.30 -4.22
CA ILE A 31 3.05 10.16 -3.16
C ILE A 31 4.10 11.22 -2.82
N TYR A 32 3.64 12.39 -2.38
CA TYR A 32 4.51 13.46 -1.91
C TYR A 32 4.59 13.41 -0.38
N VAL A 33 5.80 13.46 0.16
CA VAL A 33 6.11 13.44 1.60
C VAL A 33 6.70 14.79 1.96
N LYS A 34 6.11 15.42 2.98
CA LYS A 34 6.38 16.82 3.28
C LYS A 34 7.72 17.01 3.99
N SER A 35 8.08 16.13 4.91
CA SER A 35 9.39 16.16 5.60
C SER A 35 10.58 16.08 4.63
N LEU A 36 10.42 15.30 3.56
CA LEU A 36 11.42 15.14 2.50
C LEU A 36 11.37 16.22 1.42
N ASP A 37 10.32 17.06 1.40
CA ASP A 37 9.96 17.94 0.28
C ASP A 37 10.07 17.21 -1.07
N GLY A 38 9.59 15.96 -1.11
CA GLY A 38 9.93 15.01 -2.16
C GLY A 38 8.86 13.99 -2.45
N GLU A 39 8.95 13.38 -3.64
CA GLU A 39 8.06 12.31 -4.05
C GLU A 39 8.73 10.94 -3.86
N ILE A 40 7.96 9.97 -3.35
CA ILE A 40 8.36 8.56 -3.27
C ILE A 40 7.37 7.68 -4.04
N ILE A 41 7.81 6.50 -4.45
CA ILE A 41 6.95 5.48 -5.07
C ILE A 41 6.66 4.39 -4.05
N ILE A 42 5.38 4.14 -3.82
CA ILE A 42 4.88 3.04 -2.98
C ILE A 42 4.24 1.95 -3.84
N LYS A 43 4.18 0.73 -3.31
CA LYS A 43 3.49 -0.41 -3.93
C LYS A 43 2.45 -1.01 -2.98
N ALA A 44 1.42 -1.63 -3.54
CA ALA A 44 0.44 -2.40 -2.79
C ALA A 44 1.13 -3.57 -2.06
N PRO A 45 0.85 -3.79 -0.76
CA PRO A 45 1.36 -4.95 -0.05
C PRO A 45 0.75 -6.24 -0.58
N THR A 46 1.44 -7.36 -0.34
CA THR A 46 0.84 -8.68 -0.51
C THR A 46 -0.15 -8.95 0.62
N LYS A 47 -1.00 -9.98 0.45
CA LYS A 47 -1.90 -10.40 1.53
C LYS A 47 -1.12 -10.84 2.79
N SER A 48 0.01 -11.55 2.61
CA SER A 48 0.83 -12.03 3.74
C SER A 48 1.37 -10.85 4.53
N LEU A 49 2.03 -9.91 3.85
CA LEU A 49 2.59 -8.71 4.47
C LEU A 49 1.53 -7.86 5.19
N ALA A 50 0.35 -7.70 4.59
CA ALA A 50 -0.75 -6.98 5.24
C ALA A 50 -1.26 -7.67 6.50
N THR A 51 -1.27 -9.01 6.52
CA THR A 51 -1.64 -9.80 7.71
C THR A 51 -0.55 -9.73 8.77
N GLU A 52 0.71 -9.92 8.40
CA GLU A 52 1.87 -9.84 9.30
C GLU A 52 1.91 -8.47 9.98
N ALA A 53 1.82 -7.37 9.23
CA ALA A 53 1.80 -6.02 9.78
C ALA A 53 0.62 -5.78 10.73
N ALA A 54 -0.56 -6.33 10.44
CA ALA A 54 -1.74 -6.17 11.30
C ALA A 54 -1.65 -6.96 12.63
N GLU A 55 -0.82 -8.00 12.68
CA GLU A 55 -0.57 -8.81 13.87
C GLU A 55 0.55 -8.22 14.75
N MET A 56 1.32 -7.25 14.25
CA MET A 56 2.34 -6.53 15.02
C MET A 56 1.68 -5.48 15.93
N GLU A 57 1.98 -5.51 17.23
CA GLU A 57 1.31 -4.64 18.21
C GLU A 57 1.66 -3.16 18.06
N ASN A 58 2.91 -2.81 17.73
CA ASN A 58 3.36 -1.41 17.74
C ASN A 58 4.09 -0.96 16.46
N ASP A 59 4.64 -1.88 15.66
CA ASP A 59 5.54 -1.55 14.54
C ASP A 59 4.98 -1.92 13.16
N GLY A 60 3.71 -2.32 13.09
CA GLY A 60 3.07 -2.80 11.87
C GLY A 60 3.11 -1.79 10.72
N ASP A 61 2.81 -0.52 11.01
CA ASP A 61 2.85 0.54 9.99
C ASP A 61 4.28 0.79 9.49
N ALA A 62 5.26 0.85 10.39
CA ALA A 62 6.66 1.07 10.04
C ALA A 62 7.20 -0.08 9.18
N HIS A 63 6.91 -1.32 9.57
CA HIS A 63 7.25 -2.52 8.80
C HIS A 63 6.58 -2.50 7.42
N LEU A 64 5.31 -2.11 7.34
CA LEU A 64 4.61 -1.98 6.06
C LEU A 64 5.27 -0.93 5.15
N VAL A 65 5.65 0.23 5.70
CA VAL A 65 6.35 1.29 4.94
C VAL A 65 7.70 0.79 4.44
N TYR A 66 8.51 0.15 5.30
CA TYR A 66 9.80 -0.41 4.94
C TYR A 66 9.71 -1.34 3.72
N GLU A 67 8.73 -2.24 3.73
CA GLU A 67 8.52 -3.23 2.67
C GLU A 67 7.83 -2.65 1.41
N CYS A 68 6.98 -1.63 1.56
CA CYS A 68 6.14 -1.10 0.49
C CYS A 68 6.69 0.14 -0.23
N VAL A 69 7.67 0.84 0.31
CA VAL A 69 8.37 1.89 -0.46
C VAL A 69 9.24 1.21 -1.53
N ALA A 70 8.94 1.50 -2.78
CA ALA A 70 9.66 0.96 -3.94
C ALA A 70 10.79 1.88 -4.40
N GLU A 71 10.61 3.20 -4.29
CA GLU A 71 11.63 4.20 -4.63
C GLU A 71 11.52 5.38 -3.66
N PRO A 72 12.60 5.77 -2.93
CA PRO A 72 13.92 5.13 -2.91
C PRO A 72 13.90 3.73 -2.30
N ASP A 73 14.91 2.89 -2.60
CA ASP A 73 15.00 1.54 -2.01
C ASP A 73 15.48 1.62 -0.54
N LEU A 74 14.54 1.42 0.38
CA LEU A 74 14.81 1.45 1.82
C LEU A 74 15.66 0.27 2.31
N HIS A 75 15.79 -0.79 1.51
CA HIS A 75 16.66 -1.94 1.79
C HIS A 75 18.12 -1.67 1.40
N SER A 76 18.40 -0.52 0.78
CA SER A 76 19.74 -0.15 0.36
C SER A 76 20.65 0.00 1.58
N LYS A 77 21.69 -0.83 1.64
CA LYS A 77 22.73 -0.72 2.68
C LYS A 77 23.44 0.63 2.64
N GLU A 78 23.66 1.19 1.46
CA GLU A 78 24.27 2.52 1.31
C GLU A 78 23.42 3.59 2.02
N LEU A 79 22.10 3.52 1.85
CA LEU A 79 21.18 4.42 2.53
C LEU A 79 21.19 4.17 4.05
N GLN A 80 21.05 2.93 4.48
CA GLN A 80 21.01 2.56 5.90
C GLN A 80 22.31 2.96 6.64
N ASP A 81 23.47 2.73 6.02
CA ASP A 81 24.79 3.09 6.54
C ASP A 81 24.95 4.62 6.61
N ALA A 82 24.52 5.34 5.57
CA ALA A 82 24.58 6.81 5.54
C ALA A 82 23.73 7.46 6.65
N TYR A 83 22.62 6.82 7.03
CA TYR A 83 21.77 7.23 8.14
C TYR A 83 22.18 6.61 9.48
N GLY A 84 23.23 5.78 9.52
CA GLY A 84 23.73 5.12 10.72
C GLY A 84 22.69 4.23 11.41
N CYS A 85 21.97 3.43 10.63
CA CYS A 85 20.95 2.52 11.14
C CYS A 85 21.59 1.34 11.89
N THR A 86 21.11 1.05 13.09
CA THR A 86 21.55 -0.14 13.86
C THR A 86 20.87 -1.40 13.34
N TYR A 87 19.60 -1.28 12.94
CA TYR A 87 18.82 -2.29 12.27
C TYR A 87 18.14 -1.69 11.02
N PRO A 88 17.88 -2.49 9.97
CA PRO A 88 17.39 -1.98 8.69
C PRO A 88 16.11 -1.14 8.79
N GLU A 89 15.15 -1.54 9.62
CA GLU A 89 13.85 -0.87 9.75
C GLU A 89 13.93 0.53 10.39
N GLU A 90 15.02 0.86 11.12
CA GLU A 90 15.24 2.22 11.66
C GLU A 90 15.18 3.29 10.56
N ILE A 91 15.50 2.92 9.32
CA ILE A 91 15.51 3.87 8.21
C ILE A 91 14.15 4.56 8.03
N VAL A 92 13.05 3.88 8.36
CA VAL A 92 11.71 4.45 8.26
C VAL A 92 11.54 5.60 9.24
N GLU A 93 11.89 5.39 10.51
CA GLU A 93 11.79 6.41 11.56
C GLU A 93 12.81 7.54 11.40
N LYS A 94 13.93 7.28 10.70
CA LYS A 94 14.93 8.30 10.38
C LYS A 94 14.56 9.17 9.19
N LEU A 95 13.81 8.63 8.22
CA LEU A 95 13.40 9.35 7.02
C LEU A 95 12.06 10.07 7.18
N PHE A 96 11.13 9.47 7.92
CA PHE A 96 9.75 9.94 8.01
C PHE A 96 9.40 10.34 9.42
N ASP A 97 8.60 11.40 9.56
CA ASP A 97 8.07 11.77 10.85
C ASP A 97 7.03 10.72 11.30
N ALA A 98 6.88 10.51 12.61
CA ALA A 98 5.88 9.58 13.16
C ALA A 98 4.45 9.84 12.65
N GLY A 99 4.12 11.12 12.37
CA GLY A 99 2.85 11.51 11.79
C GLY A 99 2.68 11.23 10.28
N GLU A 100 3.75 10.82 9.59
CA GLU A 100 3.76 10.50 8.16
C GLU A 100 3.73 8.98 7.91
N ILE A 101 4.30 8.17 8.81
CA ILE A 101 4.39 6.70 8.68
C ILE A 101 3.00 6.08 8.49
N THR A 102 2.05 6.36 9.39
CA THR A 102 0.67 5.82 9.29
C THR A 102 -0.03 6.25 7.98
N PRO A 103 -0.03 7.54 7.58
CA PRO A 103 -0.57 7.93 6.27
C PRO A 103 0.05 7.20 5.06
N ILE A 104 1.37 6.99 5.05
CA ILE A 104 2.05 6.26 3.98
C ILE A 104 1.57 4.80 3.96
N ALA A 105 1.55 4.13 5.12
CA ALA A 105 1.03 2.78 5.29
C ALA A 105 -0.43 2.66 4.80
N MET A 106 -1.27 3.63 5.14
CA MET A 106 -2.67 3.69 4.68
C MET A 106 -2.80 3.80 3.17
N GLU A 107 -1.96 4.61 2.50
CA GLU A 107 -1.97 4.70 1.04
C GLU A 107 -1.51 3.38 0.39
N CYS A 108 -0.54 2.66 0.98
CA CYS A 108 -0.17 1.30 0.55
C CYS A 108 -1.37 0.34 0.64
N MET A 109 -2.09 0.35 1.77
CA MET A 109 -3.27 -0.50 2.00
C MET A 109 -4.44 -0.18 1.07
N LYS A 110 -4.62 1.09 0.74
CA LYS A 110 -5.61 1.56 -0.24
C LYS A 110 -5.33 1.04 -1.65
N LEU A 111 -4.05 0.98 -2.07
CA LEU A 111 -3.68 0.36 -3.35
C LEU A 111 -4.04 -1.12 -3.41
N ALA A 112 -3.83 -1.84 -2.30
CA ALA A 112 -4.23 -3.24 -2.15
C ALA A 112 -5.75 -3.43 -2.01
N GLY A 113 -6.51 -2.35 -1.82
CA GLY A 113 -7.97 -2.37 -1.75
C GLY A 113 -8.52 -2.66 -0.37
N TYR A 114 -7.74 -2.52 0.69
CA TYR A 114 -8.22 -2.64 2.07
C TYR A 114 -9.00 -1.40 2.53
N VAL A 115 -8.78 -0.25 1.89
CA VAL A 115 -9.38 1.04 2.28
C VAL A 115 -10.11 1.66 1.08
N ASN A 116 -11.34 2.13 1.30
CA ASN A 116 -12.15 2.89 0.33
C ASN A 116 -12.36 2.22 -1.05
N SER A 117 -12.22 0.90 -1.14
CA SER A 117 -12.33 0.13 -2.40
C SER A 117 -13.75 -0.35 -2.70
N VAL A 118 -14.63 -0.37 -1.69
CA VAL A 118 -16.02 -0.82 -1.77
C VAL A 118 -16.92 0.26 -1.20
N LYS A 119 -18.04 0.55 -1.87
CA LYS A 119 -19.06 1.52 -1.45
C LYS A 119 -20.43 0.86 -1.44
N LEU A 120 -21.20 1.04 -0.37
CA LEU A 120 -22.60 0.64 -0.32
C LEU A 120 -23.40 1.48 -1.32
N VAL A 121 -24.18 0.81 -2.17
CA VAL A 121 -25.04 1.45 -3.18
C VAL A 121 -26.50 1.45 -2.74
N GLU A 122 -27.02 0.26 -2.44
CA GLU A 122 -28.39 0.04 -1.99
C GLU A 122 -28.44 -1.22 -1.14
N GLU A 123 -29.35 -1.26 -0.16
CA GLU A 123 -29.69 -2.48 0.55
C GLU A 123 -30.78 -3.23 -0.24
N VAL A 124 -30.56 -4.51 -0.51
CA VAL A 124 -31.54 -5.36 -1.21
C VAL A 124 -32.28 -6.19 -0.16
N LYS A 125 -33.62 -6.07 -0.11
CA LYS A 125 -34.48 -6.91 0.73
C LYS A 125 -34.80 -8.22 -0.01
N ASN A 126 -34.82 -9.33 0.73
CA ASN A 126 -35.15 -10.66 0.21
C ASN A 126 -36.60 -10.76 -0.27
#